data_AF-A0A1Q7AVT5-F1
#
_entry.id   AF-A0A1Q7AVT5-F1
#
_cell.length_a   1.000
_cell.length_b   1.000
_cell.length_c   1.000
_cell.angle_alpha   90.00
_cell.angle_beta   90.00
_cell.angle_gamma   90.00
#
_symmetry.space_group_name_H-M   'P 1'
#
loop_
_entity.id
_entity.type
_entity.pdbx_description
1 polymer ?
#
loop_
_entity_poly.entity_id
_entity_poly.type
_entity_poly.pdbx_seq_one_letter_code
_entity_poly.pdbx_strand_id
1 'polypeptide(L)'
;MTQPLTLGELKRTEWAAPARRQRTVKDEMRENLICLLENGSPLFPGIVGYEETVLPQLVNAILSRHNFILLGLRGQAKSRILRQLVTLLDEEIPILAGSEVNDDPFDPISKYGRELIAERGDSTPIAWLPREVRFVEKLATPDVTIADIIGDVDPIKAARGGHLLSDELTMHFGLLPRANRGIFAINELPDLAGKIQVGLFNIMQEGDVQIKGYPVRLNLDVALVFTANPEDYTARGKIITPLKDRIGSEITTHYPLTVELGAAITEQEAWIDRNGGGGRSIRIPDFMAELIERIAFEAREDKRVDRRSGVSQRLPISVLDNVLSNAERRTIMTKEKAVVPRLSDVYAALPAITGKLELEYEGELQGSETIAKDLIRRAAGRTFEGRVGGANVDDIVHWFDEGGALKVTPEERSEALLKGFTVVPGLLDLIDQVGLAGKKDPATIVSACELVLEGLVAEKRIARSEELGYVRARSEQKPPFGKGPTGPGPGPNLFT
;
A
#
# COMPACT_ATOMS: atom_id res chain seq x y z
N MET A 1 10.58 14.37 -36.45
CA MET A 1 11.95 14.43 -37.02
C MET A 1 12.59 13.08 -36.75
N THR A 2 13.35 12.54 -37.69
CA THR A 2 14.06 11.26 -37.50
C THR A 2 15.13 11.45 -36.42
N GLN A 3 15.18 10.54 -35.45
CA GLN A 3 16.19 10.58 -34.39
C GLN A 3 17.60 10.40 -34.95
N PRO A 4 18.61 11.12 -34.43
CA PRO A 4 20.02 10.86 -34.71
C PRO A 4 20.42 9.41 -34.48
N LEU A 5 21.11 8.81 -35.45
CA LEU A 5 21.63 7.44 -35.38
C LEU A 5 23.15 7.40 -35.17
N THR A 6 23.82 8.55 -35.31
CA THR A 6 25.27 8.67 -35.15
C THR A 6 25.66 9.83 -34.24
N LEU A 7 26.84 9.76 -33.63
CA LEU A 7 27.39 10.82 -32.78
C LEU A 7 27.53 12.15 -33.55
N GLY A 8 27.93 12.10 -34.83
CA GLY A 8 28.04 13.27 -35.69
C GLY A 8 26.71 13.97 -35.95
N GLU A 9 25.62 13.21 -36.09
CA GLU A 9 24.25 13.76 -36.17
C GLU A 9 23.81 14.32 -34.82
N LEU A 10 24.06 13.59 -33.72
CA LEU A 10 23.68 14.00 -32.37
C LEU A 10 24.33 15.34 -31.97
N LYS A 11 25.60 15.55 -32.36
CA LYS A 11 26.34 16.81 -32.19
C LYS A 11 25.65 18.04 -32.80
N ARG A 12 24.75 17.84 -33.77
CA ARG A 12 24.02 18.92 -34.47
C ARG A 12 22.64 19.19 -33.87
N THR A 13 22.27 18.49 -32.80
CA THR A 13 20.99 18.63 -32.11
C THR A 13 21.16 19.34 -30.77
N GLU A 14 20.05 19.63 -30.08
CA GLU A 14 20.06 20.21 -28.74
C GLU A 14 20.80 19.36 -27.69
N TRP A 15 20.95 18.04 -27.92
CA TRP A 15 21.68 17.13 -27.03
C TRP A 15 23.16 17.50 -26.88
N ALA A 16 23.74 18.21 -27.85
CA ALA A 16 25.11 18.69 -27.79
C ALA A 16 25.27 19.98 -26.97
N ALA A 17 24.17 20.63 -26.58
CA ALA A 17 24.22 21.85 -25.79
C ALA A 17 24.86 21.56 -24.42
N PRO A 18 25.73 22.44 -23.89
CA PRO A 18 26.38 22.24 -22.59
C PRO A 18 25.39 21.94 -21.46
N ALA A 19 24.21 22.57 -21.50
CA ALA A 19 23.14 22.38 -20.53
C ALA A 19 22.61 20.93 -20.49
N ARG A 20 22.53 20.23 -21.63
CA ARG A 20 22.10 18.82 -21.68
C ARG A 20 23.27 17.85 -21.44
N ARG A 21 24.46 18.17 -21.94
CA ARG A 21 25.65 17.31 -21.82
C ARG A 21 26.14 17.14 -20.38
N GLN A 22 25.99 18.17 -19.54
CA GLN A 22 26.43 18.13 -18.13
C GLN A 22 25.29 17.82 -17.15
N ARG A 23 24.09 17.53 -17.68
CA ARG A 23 22.88 17.30 -16.88
C ARG A 23 22.96 15.93 -16.22
N THR A 24 22.98 15.91 -14.89
CA THR A 24 22.86 14.67 -14.12
C THR A 24 21.40 14.20 -14.09
N VAL A 25 21.16 12.92 -13.79
CA VAL A 25 19.79 12.40 -13.62
C VAL A 25 19.02 13.15 -12.53
N LYS A 26 19.72 13.65 -11.50
CA LYS A 26 19.12 14.46 -10.43
C LYS A 26 18.75 15.87 -10.91
N ASP A 27 19.55 16.46 -11.80
CA ASP A 27 19.20 17.72 -12.45
C ASP A 27 17.99 17.55 -13.36
N GLU A 28 17.96 16.46 -14.11
CA GLU A 28 16.83 16.10 -14.95
C GLU A 28 15.53 15.96 -14.15
N MET A 29 15.54 15.15 -13.09
CA MET A 29 14.38 14.99 -12.20
C MET A 29 13.93 16.33 -11.63
N ARG A 30 14.88 17.19 -11.22
CA ARG A 30 14.58 18.51 -10.66
C ARG A 30 13.93 19.44 -11.69
N GLU A 31 14.50 19.56 -12.88
CA GLU A 31 13.99 20.45 -13.92
C GLU A 31 12.62 20.01 -14.44
N ASN A 32 12.43 18.71 -14.64
CA ASN A 32 11.15 18.15 -15.07
C ASN A 32 10.09 18.32 -13.97
N LEU A 33 10.47 18.15 -12.69
CA LEU A 33 9.59 18.46 -11.56
C LEU A 33 9.18 19.94 -11.53
N ILE A 34 10.11 20.87 -11.75
CA ILE A 34 9.81 22.32 -11.81
C ILE A 34 8.78 22.60 -12.91
N CYS A 35 8.96 22.03 -14.10
CA CYS A 35 8.02 22.17 -15.20
C CYS A 35 6.61 21.65 -14.82
N LEU A 36 6.52 20.50 -14.14
CA LEU A 36 5.23 19.97 -13.68
C LEU A 36 4.57 20.89 -12.65
N LEU A 37 5.34 21.45 -11.72
CA LEU A 37 4.86 22.38 -10.70
C LEU A 37 4.35 23.69 -11.33
N GLU A 38 5.10 24.28 -12.26
CA GLU A 38 4.71 25.51 -12.96
C GLU A 38 3.41 25.35 -13.75
N ASN A 39 3.20 24.16 -14.33
CA ASN A 39 2.01 23.84 -15.11
C ASN A 39 0.82 23.36 -14.26
N GLY A 40 1.00 23.18 -12.94
CA GLY A 40 -0.04 22.63 -12.07
C GLY A 40 -0.41 21.17 -12.39
N SER A 41 0.50 20.42 -13.02
CA SER A 41 0.28 19.03 -13.40
C SER A 41 0.28 18.11 -12.16
N PRO A 42 -0.54 17.04 -12.14
CA PRO A 42 -0.51 16.07 -11.06
C PRO A 42 0.84 15.33 -11.03
N LEU A 43 1.53 15.37 -9.89
CA LEU A 43 2.87 14.79 -9.75
C LEU A 43 2.84 13.26 -9.60
N PHE A 44 1.95 12.76 -8.74
CA PHE A 44 1.89 11.35 -8.36
C PHE A 44 0.46 10.79 -8.48
N PRO A 45 -0.03 10.52 -9.71
CA PRO A 45 -1.41 10.11 -9.93
C PRO A 45 -1.77 8.82 -9.18
N GLY A 46 -2.92 8.85 -8.52
CA GLY A 46 -3.47 7.75 -7.71
C GLY A 46 -2.74 7.50 -6.37
N ILE A 47 -1.88 8.43 -5.95
CA ILE A 47 -1.50 8.59 -4.54
C ILE A 47 -2.53 9.53 -3.91
N VAL A 48 -3.15 9.11 -2.81
CA VAL A 48 -4.27 9.81 -2.16
C VAL A 48 -3.93 10.07 -0.70
N GLY A 49 -4.17 11.29 -0.22
CA GLY A 49 -4.07 11.65 1.20
C GLY A 49 -2.66 12.02 1.67
N TYR A 50 -1.74 12.29 0.74
CA TYR A 50 -0.35 12.67 0.98
C TYR A 50 -0.02 14.11 0.56
N GLU A 51 -1.01 14.85 0.03
CA GLU A 51 -0.88 16.18 -0.56
C GLU A 51 -0.28 17.19 0.42
N GLU A 52 -0.70 17.12 1.69
CA GLU A 52 -0.28 18.06 2.74
C GLU A 52 0.86 17.50 3.63
N THR A 53 1.31 16.26 3.41
CA THR A 53 2.24 15.57 4.32
C THR A 53 3.48 15.04 3.62
N VAL A 54 3.33 13.98 2.81
CA VAL A 54 4.46 13.24 2.21
C VAL A 54 4.89 13.89 0.90
N LEU A 55 3.95 14.33 0.06
CA LEU A 55 4.27 14.91 -1.26
C LEU A 55 5.13 16.18 -1.16
N PRO A 56 4.87 17.14 -0.26
CA PRO A 56 5.73 18.33 -0.13
C PRO A 56 7.17 17.97 0.27
N GLN A 57 7.35 16.97 1.13
CA GLN A 57 8.68 16.49 1.53
C GLN A 57 9.40 15.81 0.37
N LEU A 58 8.67 15.05 -0.45
CA LEU A 58 9.21 14.40 -1.64
C LEU A 58 9.64 15.43 -2.69
N VAL A 59 8.81 16.44 -2.94
CA VAL A 59 9.14 17.58 -3.80
C VAL A 59 10.41 18.26 -3.31
N ASN A 60 10.50 18.57 -2.01
CA ASN A 60 11.70 19.20 -1.42
C ASN A 60 12.94 18.31 -1.57
N ALA A 61 12.83 16.99 -1.41
CA ALA A 61 13.95 16.06 -1.57
C ALA A 61 14.47 16.04 -3.02
N ILE A 62 13.57 15.99 -4.01
CA ILE A 62 13.93 15.98 -5.43
C ILE A 62 14.53 17.33 -5.82
N LEU A 63 13.92 18.44 -5.42
CA LEU A 63 14.47 19.77 -5.63
C LEU A 63 15.87 19.87 -5.00
N SER A 64 16.08 19.34 -3.80
CA SER A 64 17.39 19.38 -3.15
C SER A 64 18.42 18.40 -3.75
N ARG A 65 18.06 17.64 -4.81
CA ARG A 65 18.90 16.61 -5.44
C ARG A 65 19.34 15.52 -4.44
N HIS A 66 18.52 15.27 -3.42
CA HIS A 66 18.84 14.30 -2.39
C HIS A 66 18.62 12.87 -2.90
N ASN A 67 19.50 11.98 -2.48
CA ASN A 67 19.10 10.58 -2.33
C ASN A 67 18.22 10.51 -1.09
N PHE A 68 17.08 9.83 -1.15
CA PHE A 68 16.11 9.86 -0.06
C PHE A 68 15.59 8.47 0.29
N ILE A 69 15.03 8.35 1.49
CA ILE A 69 14.36 7.14 1.96
C ILE A 69 12.92 7.42 2.35
N LEU A 70 12.01 6.52 1.92
CA LEU A 70 10.64 6.47 2.40
C LEU A 70 10.55 5.50 3.58
N LEU A 71 10.24 6.03 4.76
CA LEU A 71 10.03 5.26 5.98
C LEU A 71 8.54 5.03 6.20
N GLY A 72 8.12 3.78 6.24
CA GLY A 72 6.75 3.48 6.60
C GLY A 72 6.45 2.00 6.62
N LEU A 73 5.24 1.67 7.04
CA LEU A 73 4.79 0.29 7.17
C LEU A 73 4.35 -0.28 5.81
N ARG A 74 3.98 -1.56 5.80
CA ARG A 74 3.49 -2.24 4.59
C ARG A 74 2.17 -1.62 4.13
N GLY A 75 2.01 -1.42 2.82
CA GLY A 75 0.78 -0.90 2.24
C GLY A 75 0.60 0.63 2.34
N GLN A 76 1.67 1.40 2.57
CA GLN A 76 1.67 2.88 2.59
C GLN A 76 2.22 3.48 1.29
N ALA A 77 1.88 2.89 0.14
CA ALA A 77 2.23 3.36 -1.21
C ALA A 77 3.72 3.61 -1.57
N LYS A 78 4.69 3.30 -0.70
CA LYS A 78 6.13 3.56 -0.89
C LYS A 78 6.66 3.13 -2.27
N SER A 79 6.50 1.85 -2.64
CA SER A 79 7.01 1.34 -3.93
C SER A 79 6.26 1.93 -5.13
N ARG A 80 5.00 2.33 -4.98
CA ARG A 80 4.24 3.02 -6.03
C ARG A 80 4.80 4.42 -6.28
N ILE A 81 5.11 5.15 -5.21
CA ILE A 81 5.78 6.46 -5.30
C ILE A 81 7.12 6.31 -6.03
N LEU A 82 7.97 5.36 -5.61
CA LEU A 82 9.28 5.17 -6.24
C LEU A 82 9.19 4.89 -7.74
N ARG A 83 8.27 4.01 -8.16
CA ARG A 83 8.04 3.70 -9.58
C ARG A 83 7.56 4.90 -10.38
N GLN A 84 6.76 5.77 -9.77
CA GLN A 84 6.28 6.98 -10.44
C GLN A 84 7.36 8.05 -10.63
N LEU A 85 8.50 7.99 -9.93
CA LEU A 85 9.60 8.93 -10.17
C LEU A 85 10.14 8.87 -11.61
N VAL A 86 9.92 7.77 -12.33
CA VAL A 86 10.27 7.63 -13.75
C VAL A 86 9.59 8.68 -14.63
N THR A 87 8.44 9.23 -14.22
CA THR A 87 7.73 10.30 -14.95
C THR A 87 8.50 11.62 -14.92
N LEU A 88 9.46 11.77 -14.01
CA LEU A 88 10.34 12.93 -13.90
C LEU A 88 11.57 12.80 -14.80
N LEU A 89 11.72 11.71 -15.55
CA LEU A 89 12.76 11.55 -16.55
C LEU A 89 12.24 11.95 -17.94
N ASP A 90 13.15 12.46 -18.78
CA ASP A 90 12.91 12.70 -20.21
C ASP A 90 12.47 11.38 -20.87
N GLU A 91 11.54 11.46 -21.83
CA GLU A 91 10.92 10.27 -22.44
C GLU A 91 11.94 9.26 -22.97
N GLU A 92 13.05 9.76 -23.49
CA GLU A 92 14.17 8.98 -23.98
C GLU A 92 15.48 9.78 -23.90
N ILE A 93 16.60 9.07 -23.78
CA ILE A 93 17.95 9.65 -23.83
C ILE A 93 18.82 8.93 -24.88
N PRO A 94 19.76 9.63 -25.53
CA PRO A 94 20.72 8.99 -26.41
C PRO A 94 21.80 8.28 -25.59
N ILE A 95 22.16 7.08 -26.01
CA ILE A 95 23.25 6.26 -25.45
C ILE A 95 24.12 5.71 -26.58
N LEU A 96 25.36 5.32 -26.27
CA LEU A 96 26.16 4.56 -27.22
C LEU A 96 25.52 3.19 -27.48
N ALA A 97 25.29 2.87 -28.76
CA ALA A 97 24.65 1.61 -29.14
C ALA A 97 25.51 0.42 -28.68
N GLY A 98 24.90 -0.53 -27.98
CA GLY A 98 25.60 -1.71 -27.44
C GLY A 98 26.26 -1.51 -26.07
N SER A 99 26.17 -0.32 -25.47
CA SER A 99 26.64 -0.10 -24.10
C SER A 99 25.76 -0.83 -23.09
N GLU A 100 26.37 -1.58 -22.17
CA GLU A 100 25.68 -2.24 -21.05
C GLU A 100 25.38 -1.28 -19.88
N VAL A 101 26.04 -0.12 -19.84
CA VAL A 101 25.97 0.86 -18.73
C VAL A 101 25.41 2.21 -19.19
N ASN A 102 24.64 2.22 -20.28
CA ASN A 102 24.00 3.40 -20.83
C ASN A 102 24.98 4.58 -21.07
N ASP A 103 26.16 4.29 -21.62
CA ASP A 103 27.21 5.28 -21.82
C ASP A 103 26.70 6.54 -22.50
N ASP A 104 27.06 7.70 -21.93
CA ASP A 104 26.80 8.98 -22.56
C ASP A 104 27.61 9.10 -23.84
N PRO A 105 26.98 9.42 -24.99
CA PRO A 105 27.68 9.60 -26.26
C PRO A 105 28.78 10.68 -26.24
N PHE A 106 28.72 11.61 -25.30
CA PHE A 106 29.65 12.71 -25.18
C PHE A 106 30.64 12.56 -24.01
N ASP A 107 30.36 11.68 -23.05
CA ASP A 107 31.23 11.40 -21.90
C ASP A 107 31.08 9.95 -21.44
N PRO A 108 31.56 8.96 -22.22
CA PRO A 108 31.42 7.55 -21.88
C PRO A 108 32.27 7.18 -20.67
N ILE A 109 31.67 6.42 -19.75
CA ILE A 109 32.34 5.97 -18.51
C ILE A 109 32.99 4.60 -18.69
N SER A 110 32.47 3.77 -19.59
CA SER A 110 33.01 2.44 -19.85
C SER A 110 34.18 2.49 -20.83
N LYS A 111 35.10 1.52 -20.73
CA LYS A 111 36.12 1.32 -21.76
C LYS A 111 35.50 1.04 -23.13
N TYR A 112 34.44 0.23 -23.21
CA TYR A 112 33.71 -0.04 -24.46
C TYR A 112 33.30 1.25 -25.17
N GLY A 113 32.67 2.18 -24.44
CA GLY A 113 32.23 3.45 -25.01
C GLY A 113 33.39 4.33 -25.46
N ARG A 114 34.46 4.41 -24.64
CA ARG A 114 35.68 5.16 -24.97
C ARG A 114 36.37 4.64 -26.23
N GLU A 115 36.50 3.32 -26.37
CA GLU A 115 37.09 2.68 -27.56
C GLU A 115 36.20 2.86 -28.79
N LEU A 116 34.89 2.68 -28.66
CA LEU A 116 33.95 2.85 -29.77
C LEU A 116 33.97 4.28 -30.34
N ILE A 117 34.09 5.29 -29.49
CA ILE A 117 34.25 6.68 -29.95
C ILE A 117 35.62 6.91 -30.57
N ALA A 118 36.70 6.38 -29.98
CA ALA A 118 38.05 6.52 -30.52
C ALA A 118 38.19 5.89 -31.91
N GLU A 119 37.55 4.75 -32.14
CA GLU A 119 37.59 4.02 -33.42
C GLU A 119 36.71 4.66 -34.49
N ARG A 120 35.48 5.07 -34.15
CA ARG A 120 34.47 5.45 -35.15
C ARG A 120 34.22 6.95 -35.24
N GLY A 121 34.66 7.74 -34.26
CA GLY A 121 34.50 9.20 -34.24
C GLY A 121 33.04 9.64 -34.45
N ASP A 122 32.80 10.50 -35.42
CA ASP A 122 31.44 10.98 -35.72
C ASP A 122 30.51 9.88 -36.26
N SER A 123 31.04 8.76 -36.74
CA SER A 123 30.25 7.61 -37.21
C SER A 123 29.87 6.64 -36.08
N THR A 124 30.17 6.96 -34.82
CA THR A 124 29.79 6.13 -33.67
C THR A 124 28.28 5.95 -33.60
N PRO A 125 27.76 4.72 -33.56
CA PRO A 125 26.31 4.45 -33.55
C PRO A 125 25.67 4.82 -32.21
N ILE A 126 24.49 5.43 -32.29
CA ILE A 126 23.65 5.86 -31.15
C ILE A 126 22.40 5.00 -31.08
N ALA A 127 21.97 4.68 -29.86
CA ALA A 127 20.67 4.10 -29.56
C ALA A 127 19.89 5.04 -28.62
N TRP A 128 18.57 4.88 -28.58
CA TRP A 128 17.67 5.68 -27.75
C TRP A 128 17.10 4.81 -26.65
N LEU A 129 17.28 5.26 -25.41
CA LEU A 129 16.90 4.54 -24.20
C LEU A 129 15.64 5.19 -23.60
N PRO A 130 14.49 4.51 -23.63
CA PRO A 130 13.24 5.01 -23.04
C PRO A 130 13.34 5.19 -21.52
N ARG A 131 12.58 6.10 -20.93
CA ARG A 131 12.55 6.31 -19.46
C ARG A 131 12.16 5.07 -18.67
N GLU A 132 11.28 4.24 -19.20
CA GLU A 132 10.72 3.09 -18.49
C GLU A 132 11.79 2.04 -18.14
N VAL A 133 12.87 1.97 -18.94
CA VAL A 133 14.01 1.08 -18.69
C VAL A 133 15.11 1.73 -17.84
N ARG A 134 15.00 3.03 -17.54
CA ARG A 134 15.93 3.79 -16.68
C ARG A 134 15.56 3.70 -15.20
N PHE A 135 14.49 2.99 -14.84
CA PHE A 135 14.13 2.66 -13.46
C PHE A 135 14.50 1.21 -13.15
N VAL A 136 15.44 1.02 -12.23
CA VAL A 136 15.88 -0.30 -11.78
C VAL A 136 15.52 -0.47 -10.31
N GLU A 137 14.71 -1.48 -10.02
CA GLU A 137 14.24 -1.80 -8.66
C GLU A 137 14.86 -3.11 -8.18
N LYS A 138 15.35 -3.11 -6.94
CA LYS A 138 15.80 -4.31 -6.26
C LYS A 138 15.16 -4.41 -4.88
N LEU A 139 14.51 -5.53 -4.59
CA LEU A 139 14.16 -5.90 -3.22
C LEU A 139 15.43 -6.35 -2.50
N ALA A 140 15.73 -5.71 -1.37
CA ALA A 140 16.81 -6.15 -0.51
C ALA A 140 16.42 -7.47 0.15
N THR A 141 17.28 -8.46 -0.02
CA THR A 141 17.18 -9.74 0.66
C THR A 141 18.58 -10.15 1.14
N PRO A 142 18.72 -10.93 2.23
CA PRO A 142 20.02 -11.26 2.79
C PRO A 142 20.94 -12.06 1.84
N ASP A 143 20.36 -12.74 0.87
CA ASP A 143 21.04 -13.55 -0.15
C ASP A 143 21.59 -12.75 -1.34
N VAL A 144 21.20 -11.48 -1.49
CA VAL A 144 21.76 -10.61 -2.53
C VAL A 144 23.28 -10.53 -2.36
N THR A 145 23.99 -10.65 -3.48
CA THR A 145 25.45 -10.58 -3.48
C THR A 145 25.94 -9.22 -3.98
N ILE A 146 27.21 -8.90 -3.68
CA ILE A 146 27.88 -7.73 -4.25
C ILE A 146 27.93 -7.84 -5.78
N ALA A 147 28.09 -9.05 -6.31
CA ALA A 147 28.12 -9.30 -7.75
C ALA A 147 26.79 -8.93 -8.43
N ASP A 148 25.66 -9.17 -7.79
CA ASP A 148 24.34 -8.81 -8.35
C ASP A 148 24.14 -7.30 -8.44
N ILE A 149 24.65 -6.54 -7.47
CA ILE A 149 24.48 -5.08 -7.42
C ILE A 149 25.53 -4.39 -8.29
N ILE A 150 26.80 -4.70 -8.07
CA ILE A 150 27.93 -4.00 -8.68
C ILE A 150 28.42 -4.73 -9.93
N GLY A 151 28.57 -6.05 -9.86
CA GLY A 151 29.18 -6.86 -10.90
C GLY A 151 30.33 -7.73 -10.39
N ASP A 152 30.77 -8.65 -11.23
CA ASP A 152 31.94 -9.49 -10.98
C ASP A 152 32.71 -9.72 -12.28
N VAL A 153 33.89 -10.32 -12.18
CA VAL A 153 34.71 -10.68 -13.34
C VAL A 153 34.24 -12.03 -13.88
N ASP A 154 34.00 -12.11 -15.19
CA ASP A 154 33.63 -13.36 -15.87
C ASP A 154 34.90 -14.12 -16.26
N PRO A 155 35.23 -15.25 -15.57
CA PRO A 155 36.45 -16.00 -15.84
C PRO A 155 36.46 -16.64 -17.25
N ILE A 156 35.28 -16.91 -17.82
CA ILE A 156 35.12 -17.57 -19.12
C ILE A 156 35.39 -16.56 -20.24
N LYS A 157 34.86 -15.33 -20.13
CA LYS A 157 35.19 -14.24 -21.06
C LYS A 157 36.67 -13.90 -21.01
N ALA A 158 37.26 -13.85 -19.82
CA ALA A 158 38.69 -13.62 -19.63
C ALA A 158 39.56 -14.69 -20.30
N ALA A 159 39.15 -15.97 -20.25
CA ALA A 159 39.89 -17.06 -20.85
C ALA A 159 39.78 -17.14 -22.39
N ARG A 160 38.63 -16.76 -22.99
CA ARG A 160 38.40 -16.87 -24.45
C ARG A 160 38.98 -15.71 -25.26
N GLY A 161 39.09 -14.52 -24.68
CA GLY A 161 39.48 -13.31 -25.42
C GLY A 161 40.99 -13.15 -25.66
N GLY A 162 41.85 -13.97 -25.06
CA GLY A 162 43.31 -13.76 -25.09
C GLY A 162 43.76 -12.44 -24.44
N HIS A 163 42.83 -11.67 -23.89
CA HIS A 163 43.07 -10.47 -23.12
C HIS A 163 43.66 -10.87 -21.76
N LEU A 164 44.58 -10.05 -21.23
CA LEU A 164 44.98 -10.16 -19.83
C LEU A 164 43.70 -10.15 -18.97
N LEU A 165 43.65 -10.96 -17.91
CA LEU A 165 42.55 -11.04 -16.93
C LEU A 165 42.14 -9.67 -16.31
N SER A 166 42.86 -8.60 -16.64
CA SER A 166 42.71 -7.22 -16.20
C SER A 166 41.93 -6.31 -17.15
N ASP A 167 41.30 -6.84 -18.21
CA ASP A 167 40.56 -6.01 -19.16
C ASP A 167 39.09 -5.78 -18.72
N GLU A 168 38.65 -4.52 -18.66
CA GLU A 168 37.26 -4.09 -18.39
C GLU A 168 36.23 -4.84 -19.27
N LEU A 169 36.62 -5.28 -20.47
CA LEU A 169 35.78 -6.04 -21.40
C LEU A 169 35.42 -7.46 -20.92
N THR A 170 36.08 -7.96 -19.88
CA THR A 170 35.81 -9.28 -19.27
C THR A 170 34.85 -9.20 -18.08
N MET A 171 34.36 -8.00 -17.75
CA MET A 171 33.49 -7.77 -16.61
C MET A 171 32.02 -8.06 -16.94
N HIS A 172 31.29 -8.50 -15.93
CA HIS A 172 29.84 -8.56 -15.96
C HIS A 172 29.28 -7.47 -15.03
N PHE A 173 28.59 -6.49 -15.59
CA PHE A 173 27.98 -5.42 -14.81
C PHE A 173 26.72 -5.88 -14.09
N GLY A 174 26.67 -5.61 -12.78
CA GLY A 174 25.48 -5.80 -11.96
C GLY A 174 24.38 -4.79 -12.26
N LEU A 175 23.33 -4.80 -11.44
CA LEU A 175 22.14 -3.95 -11.64
C LEU A 175 22.44 -2.45 -11.55
N LEU A 176 23.37 -2.04 -10.70
CA LEU A 176 23.62 -0.63 -10.43
C LEU A 176 24.36 0.09 -11.57
N PRO A 177 25.46 -0.43 -12.15
CA PRO A 177 26.04 0.18 -13.33
C PRO A 177 25.08 0.22 -14.53
N ARG A 178 24.19 -0.78 -14.66
CA ARG A 178 23.13 -0.80 -15.68
C ARG A 178 22.05 0.26 -15.46
N ALA A 179 21.93 0.78 -14.24
CA ALA A 179 21.03 1.87 -13.88
C ALA A 179 21.66 3.26 -14.08
N ASN A 180 22.89 3.34 -14.62
CA ASN A 180 23.54 4.61 -14.92
C ASN A 180 22.65 5.51 -15.79
N ARG A 181 22.66 6.81 -15.48
CA ARG A 181 21.76 7.86 -15.99
C ARG A 181 20.30 7.50 -15.72
N GLY A 182 20.01 6.96 -14.54
CA GLY A 182 18.69 6.44 -14.16
C GLY A 182 18.43 6.47 -12.66
N ILE A 183 17.31 5.87 -12.26
CA ILE A 183 16.85 5.77 -10.87
C ILE A 183 17.10 4.34 -10.40
N PHE A 184 17.82 4.20 -9.29
CA PHE A 184 18.06 2.92 -8.65
C PHE A 184 17.34 2.86 -7.31
N ALA A 185 16.29 2.05 -7.26
CA ALA A 185 15.41 1.88 -6.11
C ALA A 185 15.75 0.61 -5.33
N ILE A 186 16.00 0.75 -4.02
CA ILE A 186 16.16 -0.41 -3.12
C ILE A 186 15.00 -0.45 -2.13
N ASN A 187 14.21 -1.52 -2.18
CA ASN A 187 13.16 -1.74 -1.19
C ASN A 187 13.69 -2.52 0.02
N GLU A 188 13.22 -2.16 1.21
CA GLU A 188 13.58 -2.79 2.47
C GLU A 188 15.10 -2.76 2.75
N LEU A 189 15.73 -1.58 2.58
CA LEU A 189 17.17 -1.37 2.76
C LEU A 189 17.80 -2.06 4.00
N PRO A 190 17.16 -2.08 5.19
CA PRO A 190 17.66 -2.81 6.37
C PRO A 190 17.97 -4.30 6.16
N ASP A 191 17.34 -4.96 5.20
CA ASP A 191 17.55 -6.39 4.92
C ASP A 191 18.77 -6.65 4.03
N LEU A 192 19.39 -5.59 3.52
CA LEU A 192 20.60 -5.68 2.72
C LEU A 192 21.82 -5.92 3.60
N ALA A 193 22.68 -6.87 3.21
CA ALA A 193 23.90 -7.17 3.96
C ALA A 193 24.82 -5.92 4.08
N GLY A 194 25.41 -5.71 5.27
CA GLY A 194 26.23 -4.52 5.55
C GLY A 194 27.38 -4.30 4.57
N LYS A 195 27.98 -5.37 4.03
CA LYS A 195 29.03 -5.29 2.98
C LYS A 195 28.54 -4.59 1.71
N ILE A 196 27.27 -4.76 1.34
CA ILE A 196 26.67 -4.14 0.16
C ILE A 196 26.30 -2.69 0.48
N GLN A 197 25.81 -2.42 1.70
CA GLN A 197 25.56 -1.06 2.16
C GLN A 197 26.83 -0.19 2.13
N VAL A 198 28.00 -0.75 2.46
CA VAL A 198 29.29 -0.06 2.31
C VAL A 198 29.58 0.24 0.83
N GLY A 199 29.29 -0.70 -0.07
CA GLY A 199 29.41 -0.45 -1.51
C GLY A 199 28.54 0.73 -1.97
N LEU A 200 27.26 0.75 -1.57
CA LEU A 200 26.35 1.87 -1.86
C LEU A 200 26.83 3.19 -1.28
N PHE A 201 27.41 3.16 -0.07
CA PHE A 201 27.98 4.35 0.55
C PHE A 201 29.13 4.95 -0.27
N ASN A 202 30.05 4.11 -0.77
CA ASN A 202 31.17 4.58 -1.59
C ASN A 202 30.65 5.30 -2.85
N ILE A 203 29.62 4.73 -3.48
CA ILE A 203 28.97 5.33 -4.66
C ILE A 203 28.34 6.67 -4.33
N MET A 204 27.68 6.79 -3.17
CA MET A 204 27.10 8.06 -2.73
C MET A 204 28.15 9.13 -2.39
N GLN A 205 29.38 8.74 -2.06
CA GLN A 205 30.46 9.68 -1.73
C GLN A 205 31.25 10.12 -2.95
N GLU A 206 31.76 9.15 -3.72
CA GLU A 206 32.80 9.37 -4.73
C GLU A 206 32.25 9.18 -6.15
N GLY A 207 31.01 8.69 -6.28
CA GLY A 207 30.40 8.36 -7.57
C GLY A 207 31.00 7.12 -8.22
N ASP A 208 32.06 6.53 -7.65
CA ASP A 208 32.79 5.42 -8.25
C ASP A 208 32.49 4.06 -7.59
N VAL A 209 32.68 3.01 -8.40
CA VAL A 209 32.49 1.60 -8.02
C VAL A 209 33.78 0.85 -8.28
N GLN A 210 34.23 0.04 -7.32
CA GLN A 210 35.38 -0.86 -7.48
C GLN A 210 34.94 -2.33 -7.51
N ILE A 211 35.44 -3.09 -8.49
CA ILE A 211 35.11 -4.51 -8.68
C ILE A 211 36.32 -5.37 -8.26
N LYS A 212 36.11 -6.22 -7.25
CA LYS A 212 37.05 -7.18 -6.64
C LYS A 212 38.45 -7.31 -7.30
N GLY A 213 39.37 -6.45 -6.90
CA GLY A 213 40.81 -6.57 -7.22
C GLY A 213 41.27 -5.88 -8.51
N TYR A 214 40.37 -5.22 -9.25
CA TYR A 214 40.71 -4.45 -10.45
C TYR A 214 40.40 -2.96 -10.25
N PRO A 215 41.32 -2.05 -10.66
CA PRO A 215 41.16 -0.61 -10.47
C PRO A 215 40.24 0.00 -11.54
N VAL A 216 39.07 -0.58 -11.74
CA VAL A 216 38.05 0.01 -12.62
C VAL A 216 37.20 0.94 -11.76
N ARG A 217 37.09 2.19 -12.20
CA ARG A 217 36.28 3.23 -11.55
C ARG A 217 35.24 3.70 -12.55
N LEU A 218 33.97 3.45 -12.24
CA LEU A 218 32.84 3.92 -13.03
C LEU A 218 32.16 5.06 -12.28
N ASN A 219 32.28 6.29 -12.79
CA ASN A 219 31.60 7.45 -12.22
C ASN A 219 30.12 7.41 -12.61
N LEU A 220 29.30 6.72 -11.83
CA LEU A 220 27.88 6.50 -12.13
C LEU A 220 27.05 7.74 -11.80
N ASP A 221 26.20 8.13 -12.75
CA ASP A 221 25.17 9.14 -12.53
C ASP A 221 23.84 8.45 -12.18
N VAL A 222 23.53 8.34 -10.88
CA VAL A 222 22.35 7.61 -10.39
C VAL A 222 21.60 8.38 -9.31
N ALA A 223 20.27 8.36 -9.40
CA ALA A 223 19.41 8.78 -8.29
C ALA A 223 19.08 7.56 -7.42
N LEU A 224 19.60 7.57 -6.19
CA LEU A 224 19.37 6.47 -5.24
C LEU A 224 18.17 6.77 -4.36
N VAL A 225 17.20 5.87 -4.37
CA VAL A 225 15.96 5.99 -3.60
C VAL A 225 15.68 4.70 -2.84
N PHE A 226 15.28 4.84 -1.58
CA PHE A 226 15.20 3.71 -0.65
C PHE A 226 13.81 3.60 -0.05
N THR A 227 13.44 2.39 0.39
CA THR A 227 12.33 2.19 1.33
C THR A 227 12.79 1.39 2.54
N ALA A 228 12.18 1.64 3.69
CA ALA A 228 12.36 0.83 4.89
C ALA A 228 11.13 0.87 5.80
N ASN A 229 11.00 -0.15 6.64
CA ASN A 229 10.19 -0.10 7.85
C ASN A 229 10.90 0.78 8.92
N PRO A 230 10.21 1.75 9.57
CA PRO A 230 10.81 2.58 10.61
C PRO A 230 11.47 1.80 11.75
N GLU A 231 10.95 0.62 12.09
CA GLU A 231 11.51 -0.20 13.16
C GLU A 231 12.87 -0.79 12.79
N ASP A 232 12.96 -1.37 11.61
CA ASP A 232 14.21 -1.92 11.09
C ASP A 232 15.22 -0.80 10.77
N TYR A 233 14.73 0.39 10.41
CA TYR A 233 15.56 1.56 10.16
C TYR A 233 16.25 2.11 11.42
N THR A 234 15.57 2.02 12.57
CA THR A 234 16.09 2.52 13.86
C THR A 234 16.85 1.47 14.66
N ALA A 235 16.75 0.19 14.28
CA ALA A 235 17.48 -0.91 14.91
C ALA A 235 19.00 -0.81 14.67
N ARG A 236 19.78 -0.82 15.75
CA ARG A 236 21.25 -0.73 15.67
C ARG A 236 21.81 -1.89 14.84
N GLY A 237 22.64 -1.56 13.84
CA GLY A 237 23.35 -2.53 13.01
C GLY A 237 22.60 -2.99 11.76
N LYS A 238 21.32 -2.64 11.60
CA LYS A 238 20.56 -2.92 10.38
C LYS A 238 20.94 -1.98 9.22
N ILE A 239 21.21 -0.72 9.51
CA ILE A 239 21.79 0.24 8.55
C ILE A 239 23.11 0.76 9.10
N ILE A 240 24.15 0.79 8.26
CA ILE A 240 25.44 1.35 8.64
C ILE A 240 25.33 2.88 8.78
N THR A 241 25.84 3.44 9.88
CA THR A 241 25.82 4.89 10.14
C THR A 241 26.34 5.73 8.96
N PRO A 242 27.45 5.36 8.28
CA PRO A 242 27.95 6.15 7.16
C PRO A 242 26.95 6.26 6.00
N LEU A 243 26.19 5.20 5.72
CA LEU A 243 25.17 5.22 4.67
C LEU A 243 23.99 6.09 5.09
N LYS A 244 23.54 5.95 6.35
CA LYS A 244 22.46 6.77 6.92
C LYS A 244 22.78 8.26 6.79
N ASP A 245 23.99 8.69 7.16
CA ASP A 245 24.42 10.09 7.12
C ASP A 245 24.49 10.67 5.69
N ARG A 246 24.48 9.81 4.65
CA ARG A 246 24.50 10.22 3.24
C ARG A 246 23.12 10.26 2.60
N ILE A 247 22.08 9.75 3.26
CA ILE A 247 20.70 9.91 2.80
C ILE A 247 20.26 11.34 3.17
N GLY A 248 20.02 12.17 2.15
CA GLY A 248 19.77 13.60 2.34
C GLY A 248 18.37 13.93 2.87
N SER A 249 17.39 13.08 2.59
CA SER A 249 16.02 13.22 3.11
C SER A 249 15.47 11.90 3.63
N GLU A 250 14.91 11.97 4.83
CA GLU A 250 14.15 10.89 5.48
C GLU A 250 12.67 11.31 5.50
N ILE A 251 11.82 10.61 4.75
CA ILE A 251 10.42 10.99 4.57
C ILE A 251 9.54 9.89 5.18
N THR A 252 8.77 10.24 6.21
CA THR A 252 7.89 9.31 6.90
C THR A 252 6.51 9.27 6.25
N THR A 253 6.10 8.11 5.76
CA THR A 253 4.76 7.85 5.26
C THR A 253 3.83 7.40 6.38
N HIS A 254 2.52 7.47 6.15
CA HIS A 254 1.50 7.07 7.12
C HIS A 254 0.34 6.35 6.43
N TYR A 255 -0.48 5.64 7.21
CA TYR A 255 -1.79 5.18 6.74
C TYR A 255 -2.73 6.36 6.52
N PRO A 256 -3.84 6.19 5.77
CA PRO A 256 -4.81 7.26 5.53
C PRO A 256 -5.27 7.89 6.85
N LEU A 257 -5.33 9.22 6.90
CA LEU A 257 -5.68 9.96 8.12
C LEU A 257 -7.19 10.00 8.38
N THR A 258 -8.00 9.80 7.35
CA THR A 258 -9.45 9.78 7.44
C THR A 258 -10.03 8.56 6.74
N VAL A 259 -11.24 8.18 7.14
CA VAL A 259 -11.96 7.03 6.57
C VAL A 259 -12.26 7.28 5.10
N GLU A 260 -12.56 8.51 4.71
CA GLU A 260 -12.88 8.88 3.33
C GLU A 260 -11.66 8.66 2.40
N LEU A 261 -10.47 9.09 2.85
CA LEU A 261 -9.23 8.84 2.12
C LEU A 261 -8.92 7.34 2.03
N GLY A 262 -9.13 6.61 3.13
CA GLY A 262 -8.94 5.15 3.16
C GLY A 262 -9.90 4.42 2.22
N ALA A 263 -11.18 4.80 2.23
CA ALA A 263 -12.22 4.21 1.37
C ALA A 263 -11.91 4.47 -0.10
N ALA A 264 -11.48 5.69 -0.46
CA ALA A 264 -11.07 5.99 -1.83
C ALA A 264 -9.88 5.12 -2.30
N ILE A 265 -8.89 4.88 -1.42
CA ILE A 265 -7.78 3.96 -1.73
C ILE A 265 -8.29 2.53 -1.88
N THR A 266 -9.16 2.09 -0.97
CA THR A 266 -9.74 0.74 -1.00
C THR A 266 -10.53 0.51 -2.29
N GLU A 267 -11.32 1.49 -2.73
CA GLU A 267 -12.07 1.43 -3.98
C GLU A 267 -11.16 1.42 -5.22
N GLN A 268 -10.08 2.20 -5.19
CA GLN A 268 -9.10 2.24 -6.29
C GLN A 268 -8.37 0.91 -6.48
N GLU A 269 -8.05 0.20 -5.38
CA GLU A 269 -7.20 -0.99 -5.41
C GLU A 269 -7.98 -2.31 -5.42
N ALA A 270 -9.21 -2.33 -4.91
CA ALA A 270 -10.02 -3.55 -4.86
C ALA A 270 -10.52 -3.98 -6.24
N TRP A 271 -10.75 -5.28 -6.42
CA TRP A 271 -11.26 -5.83 -7.66
C TRP A 271 -12.79 -5.70 -7.74
N ILE A 272 -13.22 -4.46 -7.96
CA ILE A 272 -14.64 -4.07 -8.07
C ILE A 272 -15.15 -4.27 -9.50
N ASP A 273 -14.34 -3.96 -10.51
CA ASP A 273 -14.73 -4.10 -11.91
C ASP A 273 -14.55 -5.55 -12.40
N ARG A 274 -15.58 -6.37 -12.16
CA ARG A 274 -15.59 -7.82 -12.46
C ARG A 274 -16.16 -8.13 -13.84
N ASN A 275 -15.61 -7.49 -14.86
CA ASN A 275 -15.97 -7.70 -16.26
C ASN A 275 -15.64 -9.14 -16.72
N GLY A 276 -16.51 -10.11 -16.43
CA GLY A 276 -16.32 -11.48 -16.92
C GLY A 276 -17.36 -12.54 -16.51
N GLY A 277 -18.12 -12.36 -15.42
CA GLY A 277 -18.88 -13.48 -14.82
C GLY A 277 -20.36 -13.65 -15.20
N GLY A 278 -21.02 -12.67 -15.84
CA GLY A 278 -22.44 -12.80 -16.19
C GLY A 278 -23.27 -11.52 -16.32
N GLY A 279 -22.64 -10.38 -16.62
CA GLY A 279 -23.34 -9.13 -16.96
C GLY A 279 -24.20 -8.52 -15.83
N ARG A 280 -23.97 -8.91 -14.58
CA ARG A 280 -24.69 -8.35 -13.42
C ARG A 280 -24.05 -7.04 -13.00
N SER A 281 -24.86 -6.02 -12.77
CA SER A 281 -24.38 -4.73 -12.26
C SER A 281 -23.96 -4.88 -10.79
N ILE A 282 -22.72 -4.50 -10.47
CA ILE A 282 -22.24 -4.37 -9.10
C ILE A 282 -22.55 -2.96 -8.63
N ARG A 283 -23.12 -2.83 -7.42
CA ARG A 283 -23.36 -1.53 -6.77
C ARG A 283 -22.96 -1.64 -5.32
N ILE A 284 -21.99 -0.82 -4.93
CA ILE A 284 -21.49 -0.76 -3.56
C ILE A 284 -22.07 0.52 -2.94
N PRO A 285 -22.90 0.43 -1.89
CA PRO A 285 -23.35 1.61 -1.18
C PRO A 285 -22.17 2.31 -0.48
N ASP A 286 -22.11 3.64 -0.51
CA ASP A 286 -21.00 4.41 0.09
C ASP A 286 -20.79 4.08 1.58
N PHE A 287 -21.87 3.86 2.32
CA PHE A 287 -21.79 3.47 3.74
C PHE A 287 -21.17 2.08 3.92
N MET A 288 -21.21 1.20 2.92
CA MET A 288 -20.57 -0.11 2.96
C MET A 288 -19.07 0.02 2.76
N ALA A 289 -18.62 0.84 1.80
CA ALA A 289 -17.21 1.16 1.62
C ALA A 289 -16.63 1.82 2.88
N GLU A 290 -17.36 2.78 3.46
CA GLU A 290 -17.01 3.42 4.73
C GLU A 290 -16.91 2.41 5.89
N LEU A 291 -17.90 1.52 6.05
CA LEU A 291 -17.90 0.50 7.10
C LEU A 291 -16.67 -0.41 6.98
N ILE A 292 -16.37 -0.88 5.78
CA ILE A 292 -15.22 -1.75 5.54
C ILE A 292 -13.92 -1.04 5.90
N GLU A 293 -13.76 0.23 5.53
CA GLU A 293 -12.59 1.01 5.90
C GLU A 293 -12.52 1.25 7.42
N ARG A 294 -13.66 1.51 8.08
CA ARG A 294 -13.72 1.66 9.54
C ARG A 294 -13.23 0.44 10.29
N ILE A 295 -13.39 -0.78 9.76
CA ILE A 295 -12.79 -1.98 10.39
C ILE A 295 -11.28 -1.82 10.56
N ALA A 296 -10.59 -1.28 9.56
CA ALA A 296 -9.15 -1.04 9.63
C ALA A 296 -8.79 0.05 10.65
N PHE A 297 -9.58 1.13 10.72
CA PHE A 297 -9.39 2.19 11.71
C PHE A 297 -9.61 1.69 13.14
N GLU A 298 -10.73 1.00 13.39
CA GLU A 298 -11.06 0.44 14.71
C GLU A 298 -10.02 -0.59 15.18
N ALA A 299 -9.39 -1.31 14.25
CA ALA A 299 -8.34 -2.28 14.54
C ALA A 299 -7.00 -1.62 14.85
N ARG A 300 -6.62 -0.54 14.13
CA ARG A 300 -5.39 0.22 14.40
C ARG A 300 -5.40 0.90 15.78
N GLU A 301 -6.58 1.23 16.30
CA GLU A 301 -6.76 1.82 17.63
C GLU A 301 -7.00 0.76 18.73
N ASP A 302 -7.19 -0.50 18.36
CA ASP A 302 -7.46 -1.58 19.32
C ASP A 302 -6.20 -1.98 20.09
N LYS A 303 -6.30 -2.09 21.42
CA LYS A 303 -5.18 -2.49 22.27
C LYS A 303 -4.81 -3.97 22.13
N ARG A 304 -5.72 -4.80 21.61
CA ARG A 304 -5.53 -6.24 21.38
C ARG A 304 -4.81 -6.54 20.06
N VAL A 305 -4.66 -5.52 19.22
CA VAL A 305 -4.02 -5.60 17.90
C VAL A 305 -2.64 -4.95 18.01
N ASP A 306 -1.66 -5.51 17.31
CA ASP A 306 -0.30 -4.97 17.34
C ASP A 306 -0.30 -3.50 16.88
N ARG A 307 0.13 -2.61 17.77
CA ARG A 307 0.03 -1.15 17.52
C ARG A 307 0.90 -0.66 16.38
N ARG A 308 1.96 -1.40 16.03
CA ARG A 308 2.99 -0.93 15.09
C ARG A 308 2.76 -1.47 13.70
N SER A 309 2.20 -2.66 13.57
CA SER A 309 2.12 -3.39 12.31
C SER A 309 0.84 -4.22 12.18
N GLY A 310 -0.06 -4.16 13.17
CA GLY A 310 -1.24 -5.02 13.29
C GLY A 310 -2.19 -5.03 12.11
N VAL A 311 -2.33 -3.89 11.41
CA VAL A 311 -3.20 -3.76 10.24
C VAL A 311 -2.60 -2.86 9.17
N SER A 312 -2.49 -3.39 7.96
CA SER A 312 -2.14 -2.63 6.75
C SER A 312 -3.36 -2.20 5.93
N GLN A 313 -3.17 -1.29 4.98
CA GLN A 313 -4.22 -0.92 4.03
C GLN A 313 -4.68 -2.09 3.15
N ARG A 314 -3.97 -3.22 3.16
CA ARG A 314 -4.39 -4.44 2.45
C ARG A 314 -5.57 -5.16 3.12
N LEU A 315 -5.88 -4.85 4.39
CA LEU A 315 -7.02 -5.44 5.09
C LEU A 315 -8.35 -5.01 4.44
N PRO A 316 -8.71 -3.70 4.38
CA PRO A 316 -10.00 -3.28 3.83
C PRO A 316 -10.15 -3.66 2.34
N ILE A 317 -9.07 -3.63 1.55
CA ILE A 317 -9.05 -4.12 0.16
C ILE A 317 -9.53 -5.58 0.08
N SER A 318 -8.93 -6.49 0.84
CA SER A 318 -9.33 -7.91 0.78
C SER A 318 -10.66 -8.20 1.46
N VAL A 319 -11.06 -7.39 2.44
CA VAL A 319 -12.42 -7.47 3.00
C VAL A 319 -13.42 -7.11 1.91
N LEU A 320 -13.22 -6.02 1.17
CA LEU A 320 -14.10 -5.61 0.08
C LEU A 320 -14.17 -6.67 -1.04
N ASP A 321 -13.03 -7.24 -1.45
CA ASP A 321 -13.01 -8.33 -2.43
C ASP A 321 -13.85 -9.53 -1.99
N ASN A 322 -13.77 -9.90 -0.71
CA ASN A 322 -14.48 -11.05 -0.16
C ASN A 322 -15.98 -10.75 0.04
N VAL A 323 -16.31 -9.57 0.56
CA VAL A 323 -17.69 -9.05 0.68
C VAL A 323 -18.39 -9.09 -0.66
N LEU A 324 -17.75 -8.57 -1.71
CA LEU A 324 -18.29 -8.59 -3.06
C LEU A 324 -18.44 -10.00 -3.60
N SER A 325 -17.47 -10.88 -3.33
CA SER A 325 -17.55 -12.28 -3.77
C SER A 325 -18.68 -13.05 -3.09
N ASN A 326 -18.93 -12.80 -1.80
CA ASN A 326 -20.06 -13.41 -1.11
C ASN A 326 -21.39 -12.83 -1.59
N ALA A 327 -21.47 -11.51 -1.79
CA ALA A 327 -22.65 -10.86 -2.36
C ALA A 327 -22.94 -11.39 -3.78
N GLU A 328 -21.91 -11.61 -4.59
CA GLU A 328 -22.00 -12.19 -5.93
C GLU A 328 -22.49 -13.65 -5.88
N ARG A 329 -21.89 -14.47 -5.00
CA ARG A 329 -22.36 -15.85 -4.75
C ARG A 329 -23.83 -15.88 -4.39
N ARG A 330 -24.26 -15.06 -3.42
CA ARG A 330 -25.67 -14.93 -3.03
C ARG A 330 -26.52 -14.56 -4.23
N THR A 331 -26.15 -13.50 -4.95
CA THR A 331 -26.88 -12.99 -6.13
C THR A 331 -27.05 -14.07 -7.21
N ILE A 332 -26.04 -14.92 -7.44
CA ILE A 332 -26.10 -16.03 -8.39
C ILE A 332 -27.09 -17.10 -7.90
N MET A 333 -26.98 -17.52 -6.65
CA MET A 333 -27.85 -18.54 -6.04
C MET A 333 -29.32 -18.07 -5.99
N THR A 334 -29.52 -16.80 -5.65
CA THR A 334 -30.81 -16.14 -5.61
C THR A 334 -31.25 -15.63 -6.98
N LYS A 335 -30.52 -15.87 -8.08
CA LYS A 335 -30.86 -15.38 -9.44
C LYS A 335 -31.24 -13.89 -9.49
N GLU A 336 -30.65 -13.06 -8.62
CA GLU A 336 -30.82 -11.61 -8.62
C GLU A 336 -30.00 -10.99 -9.76
N LYS A 337 -30.39 -9.78 -10.17
CA LYS A 337 -29.76 -9.08 -11.32
C LYS A 337 -28.60 -8.17 -10.92
N ALA A 338 -28.63 -7.65 -9.71
CA ALA A 338 -27.64 -6.71 -9.20
C ALA A 338 -26.95 -7.31 -7.97
N VAL A 339 -25.63 -7.17 -7.93
CA VAL A 339 -24.82 -7.53 -6.76
C VAL A 339 -24.75 -6.30 -5.87
N VAL A 340 -25.37 -6.37 -4.70
CA VAL A 340 -25.31 -5.32 -3.68
C VAL A 340 -24.84 -5.96 -2.38
N PRO A 341 -23.66 -5.58 -1.85
CA PRO A 341 -23.19 -6.11 -0.58
C PRO A 341 -24.09 -5.67 0.56
N ARG A 342 -24.21 -6.53 1.56
CA ARG A 342 -24.94 -6.31 2.81
C ARG A 342 -24.00 -6.52 3.99
N LEU A 343 -24.43 -6.11 5.18
CA LEU A 343 -23.64 -6.33 6.38
C LEU A 343 -23.39 -7.82 6.65
N SER A 344 -24.34 -8.70 6.32
CA SER A 344 -24.13 -10.16 6.37
C SER A 344 -22.89 -10.63 5.59
N ASP A 345 -22.57 -9.95 4.48
CA ASP A 345 -21.42 -10.28 3.65
C ASP A 345 -20.09 -9.84 4.29
N VAL A 346 -20.10 -8.78 5.12
CA VAL A 346 -18.95 -8.34 5.91
C VAL A 346 -18.58 -9.39 6.95
N TYR A 347 -19.57 -9.98 7.59
CA TYR A 347 -19.35 -11.12 8.49
C TYR A 347 -18.88 -12.38 7.74
N ALA A 348 -19.28 -12.58 6.47
CA ALA A 348 -18.74 -13.68 5.66
C ALA A 348 -17.25 -13.47 5.30
N ALA A 349 -16.77 -12.22 5.30
CA ALA A 349 -15.39 -11.86 5.03
C ALA A 349 -14.43 -12.03 6.24
N LEU A 350 -14.87 -12.65 7.35
CA LEU A 350 -14.03 -12.93 8.52
C LEU A 350 -12.67 -13.56 8.17
N PRO A 351 -12.56 -14.54 7.25
CA PRO A 351 -11.26 -15.11 6.86
C PRO A 351 -10.28 -14.08 6.26
N ALA A 352 -10.79 -13.04 5.60
CA ALA A 352 -9.96 -11.96 5.05
C ALA A 352 -9.45 -10.99 6.12
N ILE A 353 -10.17 -10.87 7.25
CA ILE A 353 -9.79 -10.05 8.40
C ILE A 353 -8.77 -10.80 9.25
N THR A 354 -9.10 -12.01 9.70
CA THR A 354 -8.26 -12.75 10.66
C THR A 354 -6.89 -13.11 10.09
N GLY A 355 -6.79 -13.38 8.78
CA GLY A 355 -5.50 -13.65 8.12
C GLY A 355 -4.61 -12.41 7.90
N LYS A 356 -5.10 -11.20 8.23
CA LYS A 356 -4.37 -9.93 8.06
C LYS A 356 -4.32 -9.09 9.33
N LEU A 357 -4.72 -9.67 10.45
CA LEU A 357 -4.74 -9.05 11.76
C LEU A 357 -3.63 -9.69 12.58
N GLU A 358 -2.59 -8.91 12.91
CA GLU A 358 -1.59 -9.35 13.88
C GLU A 358 -2.03 -8.93 15.27
N LEU A 359 -2.11 -9.89 16.19
CA LEU A 359 -2.62 -9.69 17.54
C LEU A 359 -1.48 -9.54 18.54
N GLU A 360 -1.74 -8.75 19.57
CA GLU A 360 -0.95 -8.77 20.79
C GLU A 360 -1.26 -10.05 21.59
N TYR A 361 -0.43 -10.37 22.57
CA TYR A 361 -0.61 -11.56 23.42
C TYR A 361 -2.03 -11.65 24.04
N GLU A 362 -2.57 -10.52 24.53
CA GLU A 362 -3.93 -10.47 25.07
C GLU A 362 -5.00 -10.78 24.01
N GLY A 363 -4.76 -10.36 22.76
CA GLY A 363 -5.66 -10.62 21.64
C GLY A 363 -5.67 -12.08 21.24
N GLU A 364 -4.50 -12.73 21.21
CA GLU A 364 -4.37 -14.16 20.94
C GLU A 364 -5.18 -15.02 21.93
N LEU A 365 -5.19 -14.65 23.21
CA LEU A 365 -5.98 -15.33 24.24
C LEU A 365 -7.50 -15.23 24.01
N GLN A 366 -7.98 -14.12 23.45
CA GLN A 366 -9.40 -13.90 23.16
C GLN A 366 -9.85 -14.58 21.84
N GLY A 367 -8.91 -14.81 20.93
CA GLY A 367 -9.13 -15.41 19.62
C GLY A 367 -9.44 -14.38 18.54
N SER A 368 -8.75 -14.49 17.41
CA SER A 368 -8.82 -13.57 16.27
C SER A 368 -10.23 -13.41 15.70
N GLU A 369 -11.02 -14.49 15.63
CA GLU A 369 -12.39 -14.43 15.13
C GLU A 369 -13.31 -13.59 16.03
N THR A 370 -13.17 -13.74 17.35
CA THR A 370 -13.94 -12.97 18.33
C THR A 370 -13.63 -11.47 18.19
N ILE A 371 -12.35 -11.13 18.05
CA ILE A 371 -11.89 -9.75 17.87
C ILE A 371 -12.37 -9.20 16.54
N ALA A 372 -12.27 -9.97 15.45
CA ALA A 372 -12.76 -9.56 14.14
C ALA A 372 -14.27 -9.27 14.13
N LYS A 373 -15.08 -10.12 14.78
CA LYS A 373 -16.54 -9.88 14.93
C LYS A 373 -16.83 -8.62 15.74
N ASP A 374 -16.07 -8.38 16.80
CA ASP A 374 -16.17 -7.16 17.61
C ASP A 374 -15.80 -5.91 16.80
N LEU A 375 -14.72 -5.98 16.01
CA LEU A 375 -14.29 -4.91 15.11
C LEU A 375 -15.35 -4.57 14.06
N ILE A 376 -15.97 -5.56 13.43
CA ILE A 376 -17.08 -5.34 12.49
C ILE A 376 -18.24 -4.62 13.19
N ARG A 377 -18.62 -5.05 14.41
CA ARG A 377 -19.70 -4.43 15.17
C ARG A 377 -19.38 -2.98 15.52
N ARG A 378 -18.16 -2.69 16.00
CA ARG A 378 -17.72 -1.31 16.30
C ARG A 378 -17.73 -0.44 15.05
N ALA A 379 -17.22 -0.95 13.94
CA ALA A 379 -17.23 -0.26 12.65
C ALA A 379 -18.65 0.02 12.14
N ALA A 380 -19.57 -0.93 12.28
CA ALA A 380 -20.99 -0.76 11.95
C ALA A 380 -21.63 0.32 12.84
N GLY A 381 -21.37 0.30 14.14
CA GLY A 381 -21.83 1.33 15.09
C GLY A 381 -21.34 2.73 14.73
N ARG A 382 -20.06 2.89 14.39
CA ARG A 382 -19.51 4.17 13.94
C ARG A 382 -20.08 4.64 12.61
N THR A 383 -20.30 3.73 11.66
CA THR A 383 -20.94 4.05 10.37
C THR A 383 -22.39 4.49 10.60
N PHE A 384 -23.12 3.80 11.49
CA PHE A 384 -24.47 4.16 11.89
C PHE A 384 -24.50 5.55 12.55
N GLU A 385 -23.63 5.81 13.52
CA GLU A 385 -23.50 7.12 14.17
C GLU A 385 -23.24 8.24 13.14
N GLY A 386 -22.33 8.02 12.18
CA GLY A 386 -21.99 9.00 11.15
C GLY A 386 -23.09 9.25 10.11
N ARG A 387 -23.88 8.23 9.75
CA ARG A 387 -24.89 8.30 8.67
C ARG A 387 -26.32 8.51 9.15
N VAL A 388 -26.63 8.07 10.37
CA VAL A 388 -27.99 8.04 10.95
C VAL A 388 -28.07 8.82 12.26
N GLY A 389 -26.93 9.25 12.82
CA GLY A 389 -26.86 9.98 14.08
C GLY A 389 -27.83 11.15 14.17
N GLY A 390 -28.57 11.22 15.27
CA GLY A 390 -29.57 12.26 15.53
C GLY A 390 -30.97 11.97 14.97
N ALA A 391 -31.17 10.91 14.19
CA ALA A 391 -32.49 10.48 13.77
C ALA A 391 -33.23 9.71 14.88
N ASN A 392 -34.57 9.79 14.89
CA ASN A 392 -35.39 9.04 15.83
C ASN A 392 -35.48 7.57 15.41
N VAL A 393 -35.11 6.67 16.32
CA VAL A 393 -35.16 5.22 16.13
C VAL A 393 -35.94 4.52 17.24
N ASP A 394 -36.71 5.28 18.03
CA ASP A 394 -37.39 4.80 19.22
C ASP A 394 -38.48 3.79 18.90
N ASP A 395 -39.24 3.99 17.82
CA ASP A 395 -40.27 3.05 17.37
C ASP A 395 -39.67 1.68 17.00
N ILE A 396 -38.48 1.68 16.40
CA ILE A 396 -37.73 0.46 16.04
C ILE A 396 -37.34 -0.28 17.33
N VAL A 397 -36.75 0.44 18.29
CA VAL A 397 -36.29 -0.15 19.55
C VAL A 397 -37.45 -0.64 20.41
N HIS A 398 -38.52 0.14 20.51
CA HIS A 398 -39.74 -0.20 21.24
C HIS A 398 -40.34 -1.52 20.74
N TRP A 399 -40.38 -1.71 19.42
CA TRP A 399 -40.88 -2.96 18.83
C TRP A 399 -40.09 -4.20 19.29
N PHE A 400 -38.77 -4.10 19.41
CA PHE A 400 -37.95 -5.17 19.97
C PHE A 400 -38.15 -5.34 21.49
N ASP A 401 -38.33 -4.25 22.23
CA ASP A 401 -38.61 -4.27 23.67
C ASP A 401 -39.95 -4.96 24.01
N GLU A 402 -40.95 -4.84 23.13
CA GLU A 402 -42.23 -5.55 23.22
C GLU A 402 -42.15 -7.05 22.88
N GLY A 403 -40.95 -7.55 22.56
CA GLY A 403 -40.72 -8.97 22.24
C GLY A 403 -40.68 -9.28 20.75
N GLY A 404 -40.63 -8.26 19.88
CA GLY A 404 -40.34 -8.43 18.46
C GLY A 404 -39.03 -9.18 18.24
N ALA A 405 -39.03 -10.06 17.24
CA ALA A 405 -37.85 -10.80 16.81
C ALA A 405 -37.78 -10.81 15.29
N LEU A 406 -36.62 -10.51 14.73
CA LEU A 406 -36.40 -10.46 13.29
C LEU A 406 -35.18 -11.29 12.89
N LYS A 407 -35.44 -12.40 12.19
CA LYS A 407 -34.40 -13.26 11.65
C LYS A 407 -33.98 -12.79 10.25
N VAL A 408 -32.73 -12.38 10.12
CA VAL A 408 -32.12 -12.00 8.84
C VAL A 408 -31.16 -13.10 8.40
N THR A 409 -31.54 -13.83 7.36
CA THR A 409 -30.77 -14.96 6.83
C THR A 409 -29.81 -14.49 5.73
N PRO A 410 -28.49 -14.76 5.83
CA PRO A 410 -27.49 -14.29 4.85
C PRO A 410 -27.71 -14.77 3.41
N GLU A 411 -28.41 -15.87 3.18
CA GLU A 411 -28.62 -16.44 1.85
C GLU A 411 -29.97 -16.03 1.22
N GLU A 412 -30.77 -15.23 1.93
CA GLU A 412 -32.11 -14.85 1.48
C GLU A 412 -32.08 -13.74 0.43
N ARG A 413 -33.07 -13.75 -0.48
CA ARG A 413 -33.20 -12.76 -1.57
C ARG A 413 -33.63 -11.40 -1.00
N SER A 414 -33.19 -10.31 -1.62
CA SER A 414 -33.48 -8.95 -1.13
C SER A 414 -34.98 -8.66 -1.01
N GLU A 415 -35.80 -9.12 -1.96
CA GLU A 415 -37.26 -8.90 -1.91
C GLU A 415 -37.92 -9.54 -0.68
N ALA A 416 -37.48 -10.74 -0.28
CA ALA A 416 -38.03 -11.44 0.87
C ALA A 416 -37.61 -10.76 2.18
N LEU A 417 -36.34 -10.33 2.28
CA LEU A 417 -35.87 -9.55 3.43
C LEU A 417 -36.59 -8.21 3.54
N LEU A 418 -36.81 -7.52 2.43
CA LEU A 418 -37.53 -6.24 2.42
C LEU A 418 -38.94 -6.39 3.01
N LYS A 419 -39.66 -7.46 2.64
CA LYS A 419 -40.96 -7.78 3.26
C LYS A 419 -40.81 -8.01 4.77
N GLY A 420 -39.78 -8.73 5.22
CA GLY A 420 -39.49 -8.90 6.64
C GLY A 420 -39.26 -7.57 7.37
N PHE A 421 -38.50 -6.64 6.77
CA PHE A 421 -38.22 -5.33 7.35
C PHE A 421 -39.45 -4.43 7.46
N THR A 422 -40.48 -4.60 6.61
CA THR A 422 -41.74 -3.83 6.75
C THR A 422 -42.50 -4.11 8.04
N VAL A 423 -42.20 -5.22 8.74
CA VAL A 423 -42.83 -5.57 10.02
C VAL A 423 -42.29 -4.70 11.16
N VAL A 424 -41.10 -4.12 11.02
CA VAL A 424 -40.46 -3.28 12.04
C VAL A 424 -40.90 -1.82 11.82
N PRO A 425 -41.69 -1.23 12.73
CA PRO A 425 -42.18 0.14 12.58
C PRO A 425 -41.04 1.15 12.49
N GLY A 426 -41.15 2.12 11.58
CA GLY A 426 -40.20 3.22 11.41
C GLY A 426 -38.87 2.87 10.71
N LEU A 427 -38.55 1.58 10.48
CA LEU A 427 -37.26 1.17 9.90
C LEU A 427 -37.07 1.66 8.46
N LEU A 428 -38.06 1.45 7.59
CA LEU A 428 -37.96 1.89 6.18
C LEU A 428 -38.10 3.40 6.04
N ASP A 429 -38.94 4.02 6.88
CA ASP A 429 -39.12 5.48 6.90
C ASP A 429 -37.82 6.17 7.31
N LEU A 430 -37.09 5.61 8.29
CA LEU A 430 -35.78 6.09 8.70
C LEU A 430 -34.79 6.08 7.52
N ILE A 431 -34.70 4.98 6.77
CA ILE A 431 -33.78 4.85 5.63
C ILE A 431 -34.06 5.90 4.56
N ASP A 432 -35.34 6.17 4.28
CA ASP A 432 -35.74 7.22 3.34
C ASP A 432 -35.40 8.61 3.89
N GLN A 433 -35.69 8.86 5.17
CA GLN A 433 -35.44 10.14 5.83
C GLN A 433 -33.94 10.51 5.84
N VAL A 434 -33.06 9.55 6.13
CA VAL A 434 -31.61 9.80 6.18
C VAL A 434 -30.92 9.63 4.82
N GLY A 435 -31.66 9.20 3.80
CA GLY A 435 -31.13 9.10 2.43
C GLY A 435 -30.09 8.00 2.23
N LEU A 436 -30.13 6.92 3.02
CA LEU A 436 -29.18 5.80 2.89
C LEU A 436 -29.38 4.99 1.60
N ALA A 437 -30.58 5.02 1.02
CA ALA A 437 -30.91 4.29 -0.20
C ALA A 437 -31.95 5.04 -1.04
N GLY A 438 -31.90 4.89 -2.36
CA GLY A 438 -32.93 5.41 -3.25
C GLY A 438 -34.24 4.61 -3.17
N LYS A 439 -35.40 5.28 -3.24
CA LYS A 439 -36.75 4.66 -3.14
C LYS A 439 -37.02 3.49 -4.10
N LYS A 440 -36.29 3.40 -5.21
CA LYS A 440 -36.44 2.36 -6.24
C LYS A 440 -35.31 1.32 -6.23
N ASP A 441 -34.62 1.19 -5.09
CA ASP A 441 -33.49 0.27 -4.93
C ASP A 441 -33.67 -0.68 -3.74
N PRO A 442 -34.48 -1.76 -3.89
CA PRO A 442 -34.75 -2.72 -2.82
C PRO A 442 -33.47 -3.35 -2.21
N ALA A 443 -32.45 -3.59 -3.03
CA ALA A 443 -31.24 -4.26 -2.59
C ALA A 443 -30.39 -3.34 -1.68
N THR A 444 -30.26 -2.07 -2.03
CA THR A 444 -29.58 -1.08 -1.17
C THR A 444 -30.39 -0.76 0.08
N ILE A 445 -31.73 -0.69 -0.01
CA ILE A 445 -32.61 -0.53 1.17
C ILE A 445 -32.36 -1.66 2.17
N VAL A 446 -32.32 -2.91 1.70
CA VAL A 446 -32.04 -4.09 2.55
C VAL A 446 -30.66 -3.98 3.21
N SER A 447 -29.64 -3.56 2.47
CA SER A 447 -28.30 -3.32 3.05
C SER A 447 -28.33 -2.22 4.11
N ALA A 448 -29.10 -1.16 3.91
CA ALA A 448 -29.25 -0.06 4.87
C ALA A 448 -30.02 -0.50 6.13
N CYS A 449 -31.07 -1.32 5.99
CA CYS A 449 -31.77 -1.93 7.12
C CYS A 449 -30.80 -2.73 8.00
N GLU A 450 -29.97 -3.58 7.39
CA GLU A 450 -28.99 -4.37 8.14
C GLU A 450 -27.97 -3.48 8.88
N LEU A 451 -27.50 -2.39 8.25
CA LEU A 451 -26.63 -1.41 8.91
C LEU A 451 -27.30 -0.78 10.14
N VAL A 452 -28.55 -0.33 10.01
CA VAL A 452 -29.30 0.29 11.12
C VAL A 452 -29.44 -0.69 12.28
N LEU A 453 -29.88 -1.91 12.01
CA LEU A 453 -30.09 -2.91 13.05
C LEU A 453 -28.77 -3.27 13.74
N GLU A 454 -27.67 -3.42 13.01
CA GLU A 454 -26.38 -3.69 13.64
C GLU A 454 -25.82 -2.47 14.38
N GLY A 455 -26.07 -1.26 13.90
CA GLY A 455 -25.78 -0.02 14.63
C GLY A 455 -26.46 -0.01 16.00
N LEU A 456 -27.74 -0.35 16.05
CA LEU A 456 -28.49 -0.48 17.31
C LEU A 456 -27.95 -1.61 18.21
N VAL A 457 -27.43 -2.69 17.64
CA VAL A 457 -26.72 -3.75 18.40
C VAL A 457 -25.42 -3.21 18.98
N ALA A 458 -24.66 -2.42 18.21
CA ALA A 458 -23.41 -1.80 18.66
C ALA A 458 -23.66 -0.79 19.80
N GLU A 459 -24.75 -0.03 19.75
CA GLU A 459 -25.21 0.85 20.82
C GLU A 459 -25.85 0.11 22.01
N LYS A 460 -25.94 -1.22 21.95
CA LYS A 460 -26.63 -2.08 22.94
C LYS A 460 -28.12 -1.75 23.13
N ARG A 461 -28.77 -1.09 22.17
CA ARG A 461 -30.22 -0.80 22.19
C ARG A 461 -31.06 -2.02 21.84
N ILE A 462 -30.51 -2.89 21.00
CA ILE A 462 -31.06 -4.22 20.70
C ILE A 462 -29.94 -5.27 20.81
N ALA A 463 -30.27 -6.55 20.70
CA ALA A 463 -29.30 -7.64 20.67
C ALA A 463 -29.45 -8.51 19.41
N ARG A 464 -28.39 -9.25 19.07
CA ARG A 464 -28.38 -10.23 18.00
C ARG A 464 -28.01 -11.60 18.55
N SER A 465 -28.81 -12.61 18.22
CA SER A 465 -28.53 -14.02 18.52
C SER A 465 -28.55 -14.85 17.25
N GLU A 466 -27.82 -15.97 17.22
CA GLU A 466 -27.79 -16.86 16.04
C GLU A 466 -29.13 -17.55 15.79
N GLU A 467 -29.88 -17.86 16.85
CA GLU A 467 -31.14 -18.60 16.76
C GLU A 467 -32.29 -17.72 16.27
N LEU A 468 -32.47 -16.55 16.90
CA LEU A 468 -33.63 -15.66 16.72
C LEU A 468 -33.34 -14.43 15.86
N GLY A 469 -32.07 -14.16 15.52
CA GLY A 469 -31.67 -12.94 14.83
C GLY A 469 -31.68 -11.73 15.77
N TYR A 470 -32.20 -10.60 15.30
CA TYR A 470 -32.35 -9.38 16.09
C TYR A 470 -33.49 -9.52 17.08
N VAL A 471 -33.23 -9.20 18.34
CA VAL A 471 -34.14 -9.36 19.46
C VAL A 471 -33.91 -8.24 20.48
N ARG A 472 -34.74 -8.19 21.52
CA ARG A 472 -34.56 -7.33 22.67
C ARG A 472 -33.15 -7.40 23.27
N ALA A 473 -32.60 -6.25 23.67
CA ALA A 473 -31.38 -6.20 24.46
C ALA A 473 -31.58 -6.90 25.82
N ARG A 474 -30.61 -7.71 26.26
CA ARG A 474 -30.64 -8.25 27.63
C ARG A 474 -30.33 -7.11 28.59
N SER A 475 -31.22 -6.85 29.57
CA SER A 475 -30.92 -5.93 30.66
C SER A 475 -29.65 -6.42 31.37
N GLU A 476 -28.60 -5.60 31.41
CA GLU A 476 -27.47 -5.82 32.31
C GLU A 476 -28.02 -5.82 33.74
N GLN A 477 -28.32 -7.00 34.30
CA GLN A 477 -28.61 -7.12 35.72
C GLN A 477 -27.32 -6.70 36.44
N LYS A 478 -27.29 -5.48 36.97
CA LYS A 478 -26.37 -5.17 38.07
C LYS A 478 -26.52 -6.29 39.09
N PRO A 479 -25.42 -6.96 39.52
CA PRO A 479 -25.53 -8.02 40.50
C PRO A 479 -26.30 -7.47 41.70
N PRO A 480 -27.29 -8.21 42.23
CA PRO A 480 -28.07 -7.73 43.35
C PRO A 480 -27.11 -7.42 44.50
N PHE A 481 -27.11 -6.16 44.92
CA PHE A 481 -26.48 -5.78 46.17
C PHE A 481 -27.03 -6.68 47.29
N GLY A 482 -26.17 -7.51 47.86
CA GLY A 482 -26.37 -8.11 49.18
C GLY A 482 -26.17 -9.62 49.27
N LYS A 483 -25.04 -10.02 49.87
CA LYS A 483 -24.99 -10.46 51.28
C LYS A 483 -23.52 -10.65 51.67
N GLY A 484 -23.06 -9.91 52.68
CA GLY A 484 -21.75 -10.11 53.28
C GLY A 484 -21.59 -11.54 53.78
N PRO A 485 -20.36 -12.06 53.88
CA PRO A 485 -20.11 -13.43 54.27
C PRO A 485 -20.63 -13.65 55.70
N THR A 486 -21.62 -14.53 55.83
CA THR A 486 -21.95 -15.15 57.11
C THR A 486 -20.72 -15.89 57.60
N GLY A 487 -20.12 -15.39 58.67
CA GLY A 487 -18.92 -15.97 59.28
C GLY A 487 -19.14 -17.43 59.69
N PRO A 488 -18.09 -18.26 59.63
CA PRO A 488 -18.19 -19.66 60.03
C PRO A 488 -18.36 -19.76 61.55
N GLY A 489 -19.38 -20.51 61.97
CA GLY A 489 -19.62 -20.83 63.37
C GLY A 489 -18.44 -21.59 64.00
N PRO A 490 -18.17 -21.42 65.30
CA PRO A 490 -17.02 -22.02 65.96
C PRO A 490 -17.24 -23.52 66.14
N GLY A 491 -16.44 -24.33 65.43
CA GLY A 491 -16.29 -25.76 65.71
C GLY A 491 -15.47 -25.98 66.99
N PRO A 492 -15.68 -27.11 67.70
CA PRO A 492 -15.19 -27.28 69.06
C PRO A 492 -13.68 -27.54 69.13
N ASN A 493 -13.04 -26.88 70.10
CA ASN A 493 -11.65 -27.09 70.49
C ASN A 493 -11.39 -28.55 70.89
N LEU A 494 -10.48 -29.20 70.17
CA LEU A 494 -9.79 -30.42 70.61
C LEU A 494 -8.30 -30.08 70.75
N PHE A 495 -7.86 -30.12 72.00
CA PHE A 495 -6.52 -29.87 72.54
C PHE A 495 -5.36 -30.44 71.71
N THR A 496 -4.39 -29.59 71.34
CA THR A 496 -2.96 -29.64 71.75
C THR A 496 -2.19 -28.46 71.14
#